data_AF-H5XN63-F1
#
_entry.id   AF-H5XN63-F1
#
_cell.length_a   1.000
_cell.length_b   1.000
_cell.length_c   1.000
_cell.angle_alpha   90.00
_cell.angle_beta   90.00
_cell.angle_gamma   90.00
#
_symmetry.space_group_name_H-M   'P 1'
#
loop_
_entity.id
_entity.type
_entity.pdbx_description
1 polymer ?
#
loop_
_entity_poly.entity_id
_entity_poly.type
_entity_poly.pdbx_seq_one_letter_code
_entity_poly.pdbx_strand_id
1 'polypeptide(L)'
;MSVSDLASAVDRVLALRPTPALQEASGCLDEAANVLGTIATGSAAPELAEAVEGLLRAREELARVQQTCSALGEVLGRYLADIGVGRSDTASSTVARPSPTTPHAKPVEASKQALIAELQRQGHKISPERVVRIARLPDERVVWLEEGDDRRGLQHIIKKHGEDFAGCGIPESKVVDLVFNALTEGREIGYTATDRPVYEVRYGPRVQRVAITVSENGFIVGANPLSPRSKVKTWKKQ
;
A
#
# COMPACT_ATOMS: atom_id res chain seq x y z
N MET A 1 8.03 36.36 -1.44
CA MET A 1 7.97 34.92 -1.14
C MET A 1 8.12 34.78 0.36
N SER A 2 7.16 34.17 1.06
CA SER A 2 7.18 34.04 2.51
C SER A 2 8.10 32.89 2.95
N VAL A 3 8.53 32.89 4.22
CA VAL A 3 9.29 31.79 4.81
C VAL A 3 8.52 30.46 4.73
N SER A 4 7.18 30.53 4.83
CA SER A 4 6.29 29.37 4.67
C SER A 4 6.28 28.84 3.23
N ASP A 5 6.30 29.73 2.23
CA ASP A 5 6.35 29.35 0.81
C ASP A 5 7.68 28.66 0.50
N LEU A 6 8.77 29.18 1.07
CA LEU A 6 10.12 28.64 0.89
C LEU A 6 10.30 27.29 1.59
N ALA A 7 9.78 27.14 2.81
CA ALA A 7 9.75 25.85 3.51
C ALA A 7 8.97 24.80 2.73
N SER A 8 7.77 25.16 2.25
CA SER A 8 6.92 24.27 1.44
C SER A 8 7.58 23.86 0.12
N ALA A 9 8.32 24.78 -0.51
CA ALA A 9 9.08 24.48 -1.72
C ALA A 9 10.22 23.48 -1.46
N VAL A 10 10.95 23.66 -0.35
CA VAL A 10 12.03 22.75 0.05
C VAL A 10 11.48 21.37 0.44
N ASP A 11 10.37 21.28 1.17
CA ASP A 11 9.69 20.02 1.48
C ASP A 11 9.25 19.28 0.20
N ARG A 12 8.74 20.02 -0.79
CA ARG A 12 8.36 19.43 -2.08
C ARG A 12 9.57 18.87 -2.83
N VAL A 13 10.71 19.55 -2.81
CA VAL A 13 11.96 19.05 -3.40
C VAL A 13 12.43 17.80 -2.65
N LEU A 14 12.36 17.79 -1.31
CA LEU A 14 12.74 16.64 -0.50
C LEU A 14 11.88 15.41 -0.80
N ALA A 15 10.58 15.59 -1.03
CA ALA A 15 9.61 14.54 -1.34
C ALA A 15 9.75 13.98 -2.77
N LEU A 16 10.24 14.76 -3.73
CA LEU A 16 10.45 14.31 -5.11
C LEU A 16 11.71 13.48 -5.31
N ARG A 17 12.58 13.36 -4.30
CA ARG A 17 13.83 12.60 -4.42
C ARG A 17 13.55 11.10 -4.48
N PRO A 18 14.05 10.38 -5.50
CA PRO A 18 13.75 8.97 -5.71
C PRO A 18 14.62 8.04 -4.83
N THR A 19 14.91 8.41 -3.58
CA THR A 19 15.85 7.65 -2.72
C THR A 19 15.47 6.17 -2.57
N PRO A 20 14.19 5.80 -2.34
CA PRO A 20 13.78 4.40 -2.27
C PRO A 20 13.87 3.67 -3.61
N ALA A 21 13.49 4.33 -4.71
CA ALA A 21 13.54 3.74 -6.05
C ALA A 21 14.99 3.51 -6.53
N LEU A 22 15.92 4.41 -6.18
CA LEU A 22 17.35 4.24 -6.46
C LEU A 22 17.93 3.05 -5.67
N GLN A 23 17.51 2.87 -4.43
CA GLN A 23 17.94 1.75 -3.58
C GLN A 23 17.39 0.41 -4.11
N GLU A 24 16.13 0.39 -4.54
CA GLU A 24 15.52 -0.78 -5.18
C GLU A 24 16.24 -1.14 -6.49
N ALA A 25 16.50 -0.16 -7.36
CA ALA A 25 17.23 -0.37 -8.61
C ALA A 25 18.66 -0.89 -8.36
N SER A 26 19.36 -0.37 -7.34
CA SER A 26 20.67 -0.89 -6.92
C SER A 26 20.60 -2.35 -6.49
N GLY A 27 19.56 -2.73 -5.73
CA GLY A 27 19.33 -4.12 -5.31
C GLY A 27 19.07 -5.07 -6.48
N CYS A 28 18.27 -4.64 -7.45
CA CYS A 28 18.01 -5.41 -8.67
C CYS A 28 19.29 -5.67 -9.48
N LEU A 29 20.19 -4.69 -9.57
CA LEU A 29 21.48 -4.86 -10.26
C LEU A 29 22.41 -5.82 -9.50
N ASP A 30 22.43 -5.77 -8.17
CA ASP A 30 23.17 -6.73 -7.34
C ASP A 30 22.66 -8.16 -7.54
N GLU A 31 21.34 -8.35 -7.55
CA GLU A 31 20.73 -9.66 -7.78
C GLU A 31 21.03 -10.19 -9.19
N ALA A 32 20.89 -9.34 -10.21
CA ALA A 32 21.22 -9.71 -11.58
C ALA A 32 22.72 -10.08 -11.73
N ALA A 33 23.62 -9.32 -11.13
CA ALA A 33 25.06 -9.59 -11.14
C ALA A 33 25.38 -10.92 -10.43
N ASN A 34 24.73 -11.22 -9.31
CA ASN A 34 24.90 -12.48 -8.60
C ASN A 34 24.40 -13.67 -9.41
N VAL A 35 23.20 -13.60 -9.97
CA VAL A 35 22.65 -14.66 -10.82
C VAL A 35 23.60 -14.94 -11.99
N LEU A 36 24.02 -13.90 -12.70
CA LEU A 36 24.93 -14.05 -13.85
C LEU A 36 26.32 -14.55 -13.42
N GLY A 37 26.83 -14.09 -12.28
CA GLY A 37 28.11 -14.52 -11.72
C GLY A 37 28.18 -16.01 -11.38
N THR A 38 27.08 -16.59 -10.89
CA THR A 38 27.02 -18.05 -10.65
C THR A 38 27.20 -18.86 -11.94
N ILE A 39 26.64 -18.37 -13.05
CA ILE A 39 26.73 -19.01 -14.36
C ILE A 39 28.13 -18.76 -14.97
N ALA A 40 28.71 -17.58 -14.75
CA ALA A 40 30.02 -17.21 -15.28
C ALA A 40 31.18 -18.01 -14.65
N THR A 41 31.06 -18.46 -13.40
CA THR A 41 32.15 -19.13 -12.64
C THR A 41 32.64 -20.45 -13.28
N GLY A 42 31.84 -21.06 -14.18
CA GLY A 42 32.22 -22.26 -14.95
C GLY A 42 32.34 -22.03 -16.45
N SER A 43 32.23 -20.78 -16.92
CA SER A 43 32.19 -20.44 -18.34
C SER A 43 33.48 -19.74 -18.78
N ALA A 44 33.97 -20.08 -19.98
CA ALA A 44 35.09 -19.39 -20.62
C ALA A 44 34.63 -18.21 -21.51
N ALA A 45 33.34 -17.86 -21.48
CA ALA A 45 32.77 -16.78 -22.29
C ALA A 45 33.06 -15.40 -21.67
N PRO A 46 33.90 -14.55 -22.30
CA PRO A 46 34.26 -13.24 -21.76
C PRO A 46 33.06 -12.27 -21.69
N GLU A 47 32.04 -12.44 -22.54
CA GLU A 47 30.85 -11.58 -22.58
C GLU A 47 30.03 -11.69 -21.29
N LEU A 48 30.04 -12.86 -20.64
CA LEU A 48 29.37 -13.05 -19.35
C LEU A 48 30.10 -12.30 -18.23
N ALA A 49 31.43 -12.35 -18.20
CA ALA A 49 32.23 -11.61 -17.23
C ALA A 49 32.06 -10.09 -17.42
N GLU A 50 32.11 -9.62 -18.67
CA GLU A 50 31.88 -8.21 -19.01
C GLU A 50 30.48 -7.74 -18.59
N ALA A 51 29.46 -8.58 -18.78
CA ALA A 51 28.10 -8.28 -18.33
C ALA A 51 27.97 -8.21 -16.79
N VAL A 52 28.64 -9.10 -16.04
CA VAL A 52 28.69 -9.01 -14.56
C VAL A 52 29.35 -7.70 -14.14
N GLU A 53 30.51 -7.37 -14.71
CA GLU A 53 31.23 -6.13 -14.40
C GLU A 53 30.40 -4.88 -14.76
N GLY A 54 29.69 -4.91 -15.90
CA GLY A 54 28.79 -3.84 -16.33
C GLY A 54 27.64 -3.60 -15.34
N LEU A 55 27.03 -4.68 -14.83
CA LEU A 55 25.96 -4.60 -13.82
C LEU A 55 26.49 -4.02 -12.49
N LEU A 56 27.66 -4.47 -12.03
CA LEU A 56 28.28 -3.95 -10.81
C LEU A 56 28.67 -2.48 -10.94
N ARG A 57 29.19 -2.05 -12.10
CA ARG A 57 29.50 -0.65 -12.38
C ARG A 57 28.23 0.21 -12.39
N ALA A 58 27.16 -0.24 -13.05
CA ALA A 58 25.89 0.49 -13.08
C ALA A 58 25.32 0.67 -11.66
N ARG A 59 25.49 -0.33 -10.81
CA ARG A 59 25.09 -0.26 -9.39
C ARG A 59 25.90 0.78 -8.62
N GLU A 60 27.22 0.82 -8.79
CA GLU A 60 28.06 1.83 -8.13
C GLU A 60 27.66 3.26 -8.52
N GLU A 61 27.32 3.49 -9.80
CA GLU A 61 26.81 4.78 -10.25
C GLU A 61 25.48 5.14 -9.59
N LEU A 62 24.54 4.19 -9.48
CA LEU A 62 23.28 4.42 -8.75
C LEU A 62 23.51 4.71 -7.26
N ALA A 63 24.46 4.03 -6.62
CA ALA A 63 24.83 4.28 -5.23
C ALA A 63 25.38 5.69 -5.03
N ARG A 64 26.19 6.20 -5.97
CA ARG A 64 26.68 7.60 -5.97
C ARG A 64 25.55 8.61 -6.09
N VAL A 65 24.58 8.35 -6.97
CA VAL A 65 23.38 9.19 -7.11
C VAL A 65 22.58 9.19 -5.81
N GLN A 66 22.36 8.02 -5.20
CA GLN A 66 21.65 7.90 -3.93
C GLN A 66 22.37 8.65 -2.80
N GLN A 67 23.69 8.53 -2.70
CA GLN A 67 24.50 9.25 -1.71
C GLN A 67 24.39 10.76 -1.89
N THR A 68 24.44 11.23 -3.14
CA THR A 68 24.27 12.65 -3.48
C THR A 68 22.88 13.15 -3.11
N CYS A 69 21.83 12.41 -3.44
CA CYS A 69 20.45 12.73 -3.05
C CYS A 69 20.28 12.81 -1.53
N SER A 70 20.96 11.92 -0.79
CA SER A 70 20.93 11.89 0.67
C SER A 70 21.64 13.11 1.27
N ALA A 71 22.84 13.43 0.79
CA ALA A 71 23.59 14.61 1.21
C ALA A 71 22.82 15.92 0.95
N LEU A 72 22.19 16.05 -0.22
CA LEU A 72 21.31 17.18 -0.52
C LEU A 72 20.12 17.26 0.45
N GLY A 73 19.59 16.10 0.86
CA GLY A 73 18.55 16.01 1.87
C GLY A 73 18.95 16.59 3.21
N GLU A 74 20.15 16.25 3.68
CA GLU A 74 20.65 16.77 4.93
C GLU A 74 20.84 18.29 4.89
N VAL A 75 21.39 18.81 3.77
CA VAL A 75 21.59 20.25 3.59
C VAL A 75 20.24 21.00 3.63
N LEU A 76 19.26 20.51 2.87
CA LEU A 76 17.92 21.10 2.84
C LEU A 76 17.17 20.92 4.16
N GLY A 77 17.36 19.81 4.86
CA GLY A 77 16.80 19.57 6.18
C GLY A 77 17.38 20.51 7.25
N ARG A 78 18.69 20.76 7.24
CA ARG A 78 19.32 21.77 8.10
C ARG A 78 18.76 23.17 7.81
N TYR A 79 18.65 23.52 6.54
CA TYR A 79 18.05 24.79 6.12
C TYR A 79 16.62 24.98 6.66
N LEU A 80 15.76 23.95 6.58
CA LEU A 80 14.41 23.98 7.15
C LEU A 80 14.40 24.15 8.67
N ALA A 81 15.33 23.52 9.38
CA ALA A 81 15.46 23.66 10.83
C ALA A 81 15.84 25.09 11.22
N ASP A 82 16.79 25.70 10.50
CA ASP A 82 17.26 27.06 10.77
C ASP A 82 16.18 28.13 10.56
N ILE A 83 15.36 27.99 9.51
CA ILE A 83 14.23 28.91 9.27
C ILE A 83 13.07 28.70 10.25
N GLY A 84 12.92 27.50 10.81
CA GLY A 84 11.90 27.15 11.80
C GLY A 84 12.20 27.66 13.22
N VAL A 85 13.48 27.82 13.58
CA VAL A 85 13.92 28.40 14.86
C VAL A 85 13.84 29.94 14.84
N GLY A 86 13.74 30.57 13.67
CA GLY A 86 13.87 32.01 13.50
C GLY A 86 12.63 32.89 13.76
N ARG A 87 11.48 32.37 14.23
CA ARG A 87 10.30 33.22 14.45
C ARG A 87 9.25 32.64 15.39
N SER A 88 9.44 32.83 16.70
CA SER A 88 8.35 32.80 17.69
C SER A 88 8.78 33.48 18.97
N ASP A 89 8.86 34.81 18.95
CA ASP A 89 8.58 35.61 20.13
C ASP A 89 7.12 36.06 20.05
N THR A 90 6.26 35.43 20.86
CA THR A 90 5.34 36.07 21.82
C THR A 90 4.25 35.08 22.22
N ALA A 91 4.17 34.87 23.53
CA ALA A 91 3.22 34.04 24.23
C ALA A 91 1.78 34.58 24.13
N SER A 92 0.78 33.70 24.21
CA SER A 92 -0.11 33.71 25.38
C SER A 92 -1.00 32.47 25.43
N SER A 93 -1.03 31.90 26.63
CA SER A 93 -1.82 30.74 27.05
C SER A 93 -3.33 31.00 27.05
N THR A 94 -4.12 29.99 26.69
CA THR A 94 -5.40 29.73 27.37
C THR A 94 -5.73 28.24 27.30
N VAL A 95 -5.99 27.67 28.48
CA VAL A 95 -6.28 26.26 28.74
C VAL A 95 -7.74 25.94 28.39
N ALA A 96 -7.98 24.86 27.63
CA ALA A 96 -9.24 24.12 27.67
C ALA A 96 -9.10 22.66 27.19
N ARG A 97 -9.10 21.75 28.17
CA ARG A 97 -9.56 20.33 28.18
C ARG A 97 -8.85 19.29 27.26
N PRO A 98 -8.46 18.11 27.80
CA PRO A 98 -7.85 17.05 27.00
C PRO A 98 -8.92 16.22 26.29
N SER A 99 -8.82 16.13 24.96
CA SER A 99 -9.44 15.07 24.16
C SER A 99 -8.35 14.07 23.76
N PRO A 100 -8.61 12.75 23.81
CA PRO A 100 -7.58 11.76 23.51
C PRO A 100 -7.27 11.71 22.00
N THR A 101 -5.98 11.90 21.67
CA THR A 101 -5.11 11.05 20.82
C THR A 101 -5.62 10.64 19.41
N THR A 102 -4.90 10.68 18.28
CA THR A 102 -3.49 10.95 17.89
C THR A 102 -3.43 11.04 16.35
N PRO A 103 -2.42 11.68 15.74
CA PRO A 103 -1.98 11.40 14.37
C PRO A 103 -1.00 10.22 14.33
N HIS A 104 -1.35 9.09 13.70
CA HIS A 104 -0.44 7.96 13.47
C HIS A 104 -0.47 7.55 11.98
N ALA A 105 0.52 8.00 11.20
CA ALA A 105 0.71 7.58 9.81
C ALA A 105 2.03 6.81 9.55
N LYS A 106 2.81 6.48 10.59
CA LYS A 106 4.09 5.76 10.45
C LYS A 106 4.06 4.23 10.69
N PRO A 107 3.18 3.63 11.52
CA PRO A 107 3.15 2.18 11.72
C PRO A 107 2.49 1.39 10.58
N VAL A 108 1.53 2.01 9.89
CA VAL A 108 0.68 1.34 8.88
C VAL A 108 1.46 1.02 7.60
N GLU A 109 2.34 1.94 7.16
CA GLU A 109 3.10 1.74 5.92
C GLU A 109 4.20 0.67 6.08
N ALA A 110 4.90 0.66 7.21
CA ALA A 110 5.87 -0.40 7.54
C ALA A 110 5.17 -1.77 7.64
N SER A 111 3.96 -1.82 8.20
CA SER A 111 3.16 -3.04 8.27
C SER A 111 2.68 -3.49 6.89
N LYS A 112 2.29 -2.55 6.02
CA LYS A 112 1.92 -2.83 4.62
C LYS A 112 3.08 -3.45 3.85
N GLN A 113 4.28 -2.86 3.93
CA GLN A 113 5.47 -3.36 3.23
C GLN A 113 5.89 -4.74 3.74
N ALA A 114 5.82 -4.99 5.05
CA ALA A 114 6.11 -6.30 5.62
C ALA A 114 5.16 -7.39 5.11
N LEU A 115 3.86 -7.09 4.98
CA LEU A 115 2.87 -8.03 4.44
C LEU A 115 3.06 -8.26 2.92
N ILE A 116 3.48 -7.24 2.17
CA ILE A 116 3.82 -7.39 0.74
C ILE A 116 5.04 -8.30 0.58
N ALA A 117 6.10 -8.07 1.37
CA ALA A 117 7.31 -8.89 1.34
C ALA A 117 7.01 -10.35 1.73
N GLU A 118 6.11 -10.58 2.69
CA GLU A 118 5.61 -11.92 3.04
C GLU A 118 5.00 -12.61 1.82
N LEU A 119 4.07 -11.94 1.12
CA LEU A 119 3.38 -12.50 -0.04
C LEU A 119 4.35 -12.78 -1.21
N GLN A 120 5.32 -11.89 -1.44
CA GLN A 120 6.36 -12.09 -2.45
C GLN A 120 7.24 -13.30 -2.13
N ARG A 121 7.63 -13.47 -0.86
CA ARG A 121 8.40 -14.64 -0.41
C ARG A 121 7.62 -15.94 -0.52
N GLN A 122 6.29 -15.89 -0.36
CA GLN A 122 5.38 -17.00 -0.59
C GLN A 122 5.13 -17.29 -2.08
N GLY A 123 5.71 -16.51 -2.99
CA GLY A 123 5.59 -16.69 -4.44
C GLY A 123 4.26 -16.21 -5.02
N HIS A 124 3.49 -15.43 -4.27
CA HIS A 124 2.23 -14.87 -4.77
C HIS A 124 2.49 -13.72 -5.75
N LYS A 125 1.76 -13.71 -6.86
CA LYS A 125 1.78 -12.62 -7.85
C LYS A 125 1.07 -11.39 -7.27
N ILE A 126 1.83 -10.52 -6.65
CA ILE A 126 1.41 -9.22 -6.12
C ILE A 126 2.17 -8.11 -6.85
N SER A 127 1.49 -7.00 -7.12
CA SER A 127 2.11 -5.80 -7.70
C SER A 127 2.16 -4.72 -6.61
N PRO A 128 3.26 -4.59 -5.84
CA PRO A 128 3.35 -3.73 -4.66
C PRO A 128 2.84 -2.30 -4.86
N GLU A 129 3.16 -1.72 -6.01
CA GLU A 129 2.81 -0.38 -6.44
C GLU A 129 1.31 -0.19 -6.71
N ARG A 130 0.59 -1.29 -6.98
CA ARG A 130 -0.86 -1.29 -7.26
C ARG A 130 -1.69 -1.69 -6.05
N VAL A 131 -1.06 -2.02 -4.92
CA VAL A 131 -1.76 -2.40 -3.69
C VAL A 131 -2.40 -1.16 -3.07
N VAL A 132 -3.73 -1.12 -3.13
CA VAL A 132 -4.54 -0.09 -2.48
C VAL A 132 -4.55 -0.32 -0.97
N ARG A 133 -4.79 -1.56 -0.54
CA ARG A 133 -4.75 -1.94 0.88
C ARG A 133 -4.43 -3.42 1.05
N ILE A 134 -3.78 -3.75 2.15
CA ILE A 134 -3.42 -5.10 2.57
C ILE A 134 -3.66 -5.22 4.08
N ALA A 135 -4.11 -6.39 4.53
CA ALA A 135 -4.33 -6.66 5.95
C ALA A 135 -4.15 -8.16 6.24
N ARG A 136 -3.80 -8.46 7.49
CA ARG A 136 -3.88 -9.81 8.03
C ARG A 136 -5.22 -9.99 8.73
N LEU A 137 -5.90 -11.08 8.42
CA LEU A 137 -7.19 -11.45 9.01
C LEU A 137 -6.99 -12.18 10.35
N PRO A 138 -8.03 -12.31 11.19
CA PRO A 138 -7.96 -13.05 12.45
C PRO A 138 -7.60 -14.54 12.32
N ASP A 139 -7.75 -15.11 11.12
CA ASP A 139 -7.35 -16.49 10.80
C ASP A 139 -5.92 -16.58 10.25
N GLU A 140 -5.11 -15.54 10.48
CA GLU A 140 -3.72 -15.37 10.02
C GLU A 140 -3.52 -15.25 8.51
N ARG A 141 -4.58 -15.36 7.69
CA ARG A 141 -4.47 -15.17 6.24
C ARG A 141 -4.22 -13.71 5.90
N VAL A 142 -3.34 -13.46 4.94
CA VAL A 142 -3.10 -12.13 4.39
C VAL A 142 -4.02 -11.92 3.19
N VAL A 143 -4.78 -10.83 3.20
CA VAL A 143 -5.63 -10.42 2.07
C VAL A 143 -5.24 -9.04 1.58
N TRP A 144 -5.33 -8.83 0.27
CA TRP A 144 -5.03 -7.53 -0.33
C TRP A 144 -5.99 -7.18 -1.46
N LEU A 145 -6.16 -5.88 -1.66
CA LEU A 145 -6.89 -5.29 -2.76
C LEU A 145 -5.92 -4.44 -3.58
N GLU A 146 -5.81 -4.76 -4.86
CA GLU A 146 -5.11 -3.92 -5.83
C GLU A 146 -6.08 -3.03 -6.59
N GLU A 147 -5.56 -2.01 -7.28
CA GLU A 147 -6.32 -1.17 -8.20
C GLU A 147 -7.10 -2.02 -9.21
N GLY A 148 -6.46 -3.07 -9.74
CA GLY A 148 -7.09 -4.04 -10.62
C GLY A 148 -7.35 -3.55 -12.05
N ASP A 149 -8.38 -4.12 -12.67
CA ASP A 149 -8.82 -3.83 -14.04
C ASP A 149 -10.37 -3.90 -14.11
N ASP A 150 -10.96 -3.83 -15.30
CA ASP A 150 -12.43 -3.90 -15.47
C ASP A 150 -13.06 -5.25 -15.06
N ARG A 151 -12.25 -6.28 -14.83
CA ARG A 151 -12.67 -7.64 -14.48
C ARG A 151 -12.42 -7.99 -13.01
N ARG A 152 -11.51 -7.32 -12.31
CA ARG A 152 -11.13 -7.63 -10.91
C ARG A 152 -10.49 -6.45 -10.18
N GLY A 153 -10.46 -6.49 -8.85
CA GLY A 153 -9.85 -5.46 -7.99
C GLY A 153 -10.73 -4.22 -7.83
N LEU A 154 -10.16 -3.13 -7.31
CA LEU A 154 -10.94 -1.94 -6.94
C LEU A 154 -11.67 -1.32 -8.13
N GLN A 155 -11.04 -1.24 -9.30
CA GLN A 155 -11.64 -0.65 -10.50
C GLN A 155 -12.91 -1.40 -10.92
N HIS A 156 -12.89 -2.74 -10.88
CA HIS A 156 -14.08 -3.55 -11.13
C HIS A 156 -15.19 -3.29 -10.11
N ILE A 157 -14.83 -3.22 -8.81
CA ILE A 157 -15.80 -2.96 -7.73
C ILE A 157 -16.50 -1.61 -7.93
N ILE A 158 -15.73 -0.56 -8.19
CA ILE A 158 -16.28 0.78 -8.36
C ILE A 158 -17.07 0.89 -9.67
N LYS A 159 -16.51 0.46 -10.81
CA LYS A 159 -17.19 0.59 -12.10
C LYS A 159 -18.48 -0.22 -12.20
N LYS A 160 -18.51 -1.44 -11.65
CA LYS A 160 -19.70 -2.31 -11.74
C LYS A 160 -20.69 -2.14 -10.61
N HIS A 161 -20.23 -1.77 -9.41
CA HIS A 161 -21.04 -1.79 -8.20
C HIS A 161 -21.00 -0.48 -7.42
N GLY A 162 -20.32 0.57 -7.90
CA GLY A 162 -20.22 1.86 -7.22
C GLY A 162 -21.60 2.48 -6.96
N GLU A 163 -22.49 2.44 -7.95
CA GLU A 163 -23.89 2.90 -7.81
C GLU A 163 -24.68 2.04 -6.82
N ASP A 164 -24.48 0.72 -6.82
CA ASP A 164 -25.12 -0.19 -5.86
C ASP A 164 -24.68 0.14 -4.43
N PHE A 165 -23.38 0.44 -4.23
CA PHE A 165 -22.83 0.83 -2.93
C PHE A 165 -23.42 2.17 -2.49
N ALA A 166 -23.48 3.15 -3.39
CA ALA A 166 -24.08 4.44 -3.14
C ALA A 166 -25.57 4.31 -2.75
N GLY A 167 -26.32 3.43 -3.43
CA GLY A 167 -27.70 3.10 -3.09
C GLY A 167 -27.88 2.49 -1.69
N CYS A 168 -26.86 1.82 -1.16
CA CYS A 168 -26.80 1.32 0.22
C CYS A 168 -26.25 2.35 1.23
N GLY A 169 -26.00 3.59 0.78
CA GLY A 169 -25.47 4.68 1.60
C GLY A 169 -23.96 4.63 1.82
N ILE A 170 -23.22 3.91 0.96
CA ILE A 170 -21.76 3.78 1.02
C ILE A 170 -21.16 4.52 -0.17
N PRO A 171 -20.53 5.69 0.03
CA PRO A 171 -19.84 6.37 -1.06
C PRO A 171 -18.61 5.57 -1.50
N GLU A 172 -18.18 5.74 -2.75
CA GLU A 172 -17.03 5.02 -3.33
C GLU A 172 -15.76 5.09 -2.46
N SER A 173 -15.49 6.27 -1.88
CA SER A 173 -14.34 6.49 -0.98
C SER A 173 -14.34 5.63 0.28
N LYS A 174 -15.49 5.04 0.64
CA LYS A 174 -15.69 4.17 1.81
C LYS A 174 -15.85 2.70 1.47
N VAL A 175 -15.84 2.34 0.18
CA VAL A 175 -15.96 0.94 -0.25
C VAL A 175 -14.77 0.11 0.24
N VAL A 176 -13.54 0.61 0.08
CA VAL A 176 -12.33 -0.10 0.57
C VAL A 176 -12.37 -0.29 2.08
N ASP A 177 -12.73 0.75 2.83
CA ASP A 177 -12.88 0.67 4.29
C ASP A 177 -13.92 -0.39 4.69
N LEU A 178 -15.10 -0.39 4.06
CA LEU A 178 -16.15 -1.36 4.33
C LEU A 178 -15.71 -2.81 4.03
N VAL A 179 -15.05 -3.04 2.89
CA VAL A 179 -14.57 -4.38 2.50
C VAL A 179 -13.59 -4.94 3.51
N PHE A 180 -12.63 -4.13 3.96
CA PHE A 180 -11.65 -4.57 4.96
C PHE A 180 -12.27 -4.77 6.34
N ASN A 181 -13.18 -3.89 6.77
CA ASN A 181 -13.92 -4.08 8.03
C ASN A 181 -14.77 -5.35 7.98
N ALA A 182 -15.42 -5.64 6.86
CA ALA A 182 -16.22 -6.85 6.69
C ALA A 182 -15.38 -8.14 6.78
N LEU A 183 -14.14 -8.12 6.29
CA LEU A 183 -13.24 -9.28 6.36
C LEU A 183 -12.57 -9.44 7.74
N THR A 184 -12.31 -8.34 8.45
CA THR A 184 -11.57 -8.35 9.73
C THR A 184 -12.48 -8.45 10.95
N GLU A 185 -13.62 -7.77 10.93
CA GLU A 185 -14.57 -7.66 12.05
C GLU A 185 -15.95 -8.22 11.72
N GLY A 186 -16.25 -8.42 10.44
CA GLY A 186 -17.55 -8.87 9.98
C GLY A 186 -17.80 -10.34 10.29
N ARG A 187 -19.09 -10.68 10.43
CA ARG A 187 -19.56 -12.06 10.59
C ARG A 187 -19.94 -12.60 9.21
N GLU A 188 -19.39 -13.75 8.82
CA GLU A 188 -19.91 -14.50 7.67
C GLU A 188 -21.31 -15.03 8.00
N ILE A 189 -22.32 -14.61 7.24
CA ILE A 189 -23.73 -14.96 7.44
C ILE A 189 -24.25 -15.94 6.38
N GLY A 190 -23.43 -16.29 5.40
CA GLY A 190 -23.75 -17.28 4.38
C GLY A 190 -23.24 -16.89 2.99
N TYR A 191 -23.96 -17.28 1.95
CA TYR A 191 -23.54 -17.23 0.56
C TYR A 191 -24.60 -16.62 -0.36
N THR A 192 -24.16 -15.96 -1.44
CA THR A 192 -25.05 -15.53 -2.53
C THR A 192 -25.57 -16.72 -3.35
N ALA A 193 -26.44 -16.46 -4.32
CA ALA A 193 -26.91 -17.47 -5.25
C ALA A 193 -25.77 -18.18 -6.02
N THR A 194 -24.65 -17.47 -6.24
CA THR A 194 -23.44 -17.91 -6.95
C THR A 194 -22.29 -18.29 -5.99
N ASP A 195 -22.61 -18.69 -4.76
CA ASP A 195 -21.67 -19.19 -3.75
C ASP A 195 -20.57 -18.21 -3.33
N ARG A 196 -20.85 -16.90 -3.42
CA ARG A 196 -19.97 -15.86 -2.87
C ARG A 196 -20.24 -15.66 -1.38
N PRO A 197 -19.22 -15.73 -0.49
CA PRO A 197 -19.39 -15.43 0.93
C PRO A 197 -19.97 -14.04 1.17
N VAL A 198 -20.90 -13.94 2.12
CA VAL A 198 -21.60 -12.73 2.53
C VAL A 198 -21.23 -12.41 3.97
N TYR A 199 -20.71 -11.22 4.18
CA TYR A 199 -20.33 -10.69 5.48
C TYR A 199 -21.34 -9.65 5.94
N GLU A 200 -21.69 -9.68 7.21
CA GLU A 200 -22.45 -8.66 7.91
C GLU A 200 -21.53 -7.92 8.88
N VAL A 201 -21.47 -6.59 8.75
CA VAL A 201 -20.59 -5.75 9.57
C VAL A 201 -21.32 -4.47 9.98
N ARG A 202 -21.10 -4.02 11.21
CA ARG A 202 -21.58 -2.71 11.65
C ARG A 202 -20.66 -1.64 11.09
N TYR A 203 -21.19 -0.81 10.20
CA TYR A 203 -20.41 0.25 9.56
C TYR A 203 -21.14 1.59 9.69
N GLY A 204 -20.59 2.45 10.56
CA GLY A 204 -21.28 3.66 11.00
C GLY A 204 -22.59 3.33 11.75
N PRO A 205 -23.71 4.04 11.46
CA PRO A 205 -24.97 3.83 12.17
C PRO A 205 -25.77 2.61 11.67
N ARG A 206 -25.34 1.94 10.59
CA ARG A 206 -26.09 0.87 9.93
C ARG A 206 -25.32 -0.45 9.95
N VAL A 207 -26.06 -1.54 9.96
CA VAL A 207 -25.53 -2.86 9.63
C VAL A 207 -25.51 -2.98 8.11
N GLN A 208 -24.34 -3.27 7.55
CA GLN A 208 -24.13 -3.43 6.12
C GLN A 208 -23.86 -4.90 5.80
N ARG A 209 -24.36 -5.35 4.64
CA ARG A 209 -24.07 -6.67 4.11
C ARG A 209 -23.29 -6.51 2.81
N VAL A 210 -22.20 -7.26 2.69
CA VAL A 210 -21.35 -7.22 1.50
C VAL A 210 -20.93 -8.64 1.15
N ALA A 211 -21.09 -9.00 -0.12
CA ALA A 211 -20.57 -10.25 -0.65
C ALA A 211 -19.20 -10.00 -1.27
N ILE A 212 -18.18 -10.73 -0.80
CA ILE A 212 -16.78 -10.50 -1.15
C ILE A 212 -16.22 -11.78 -1.78
N THR A 213 -15.52 -11.63 -2.92
CA THR A 213 -14.77 -12.74 -3.53
C THR A 213 -13.31 -12.52 -3.20
N VAL A 214 -12.77 -13.43 -2.39
CA VAL A 214 -11.32 -13.55 -2.16
C VAL A 214 -10.84 -14.79 -2.89
N SER A 215 -9.82 -14.63 -3.72
CA SER A 215 -9.10 -15.72 -4.37
C SER A 215 -8.35 -16.55 -3.32
N GLU A 216 -7.99 -17.79 -3.64
CA GLU A 216 -7.30 -18.70 -2.73
C GLU A 216 -5.98 -18.11 -2.19
N ASN A 217 -5.29 -17.34 -3.03
CA ASN A 217 -4.06 -16.65 -2.66
C ASN A 217 -4.27 -15.44 -1.74
N GLY A 218 -5.50 -15.01 -1.44
CA GLY A 218 -5.77 -13.81 -0.62
C GLY A 218 -6.11 -12.54 -1.42
N PHE A 219 -6.05 -12.58 -2.75
CA PHE A 219 -6.40 -11.43 -3.59
C PHE A 219 -7.92 -11.17 -3.60
N ILE A 220 -8.33 -9.95 -3.30
CA ILE A 220 -9.74 -9.52 -3.36
C ILE A 220 -10.10 -9.23 -4.83
N VAL A 221 -10.84 -10.16 -5.43
CA VAL A 221 -11.29 -10.08 -6.83
C VAL A 221 -12.43 -9.08 -6.99
N GLY A 222 -13.34 -9.01 -6.01
CA GLY A 222 -14.45 -8.07 -6.04
C GLY A 222 -15.29 -8.07 -4.77
N ALA A 223 -16.21 -7.11 -4.71
CA ALA A 223 -17.18 -6.93 -3.65
C ALA A 223 -18.49 -6.37 -4.24
N ASN A 224 -19.62 -6.73 -3.65
CA ASN A 224 -20.96 -6.27 -4.05
C ASN A 224 -21.79 -6.04 -2.79
N PRO A 225 -22.44 -4.88 -2.61
CA PRO A 225 -23.34 -4.67 -1.48
C PRO A 225 -24.59 -5.54 -1.61
N LEU A 226 -25.14 -5.95 -0.47
CA LEU A 226 -26.43 -6.62 -0.43
C LEU A 226 -27.41 -5.76 0.37
N SER A 227 -28.61 -5.61 -0.18
CA SER A 227 -29.72 -5.04 0.59
C SER A 227 -30.02 -5.94 1.80
N PRO A 228 -30.52 -5.39 2.92
CA PRO A 228 -30.94 -6.18 4.08
C PRO A 228 -32.02 -7.23 3.75
N ARG A 229 -32.77 -7.04 2.65
CA ARG A 229 -33.83 -7.94 2.19
C ARG A 229 -33.32 -9.06 1.28
N SER A 230 -32.06 -9.01 0.86
CA SER A 230 -31.49 -10.01 -0.04
C SER A 230 -31.43 -11.37 0.66
N LYS A 231 -31.90 -12.42 -0.04
CA LYS A 231 -31.81 -13.80 0.46
C LYS A 231 -30.36 -14.26 0.46
N VAL A 232 -29.91 -14.79 1.60
CA VAL A 232 -28.60 -15.38 1.79
C VAL A 232 -28.78 -16.86 2.07
N LYS A 233 -28.01 -17.73 1.41
CA LYS A 233 -28.00 -19.17 1.68
C LYS A 233 -27.09 -19.44 2.88
N THR A 234 -27.47 -20.31 3.79
CA THR A 234 -26.62 -20.70 4.94
C THR A 234 -25.64 -21.83 4.62
N TRP A 235 -25.60 -22.29 3.36
CA TRP A 235 -24.77 -23.39 2.90
C TRP A 235 -24.18 -23.09 1.52
N LYS A 236 -22.97 -23.60 1.28
CA LYS A 236 -22.26 -23.52 0.00
C LYS A 236 -22.64 -24.73 -0.86
N LYS A 237 -22.99 -24.55 -2.14
CA LYS A 237 -23.16 -25.71 -3.04
C LYS A 237 -21.83 -26.45 -3.15
N GLN A 238 -21.86 -27.76 -2.93
CA GLN A 238 -20.74 -28.68 -3.17
C GLN A 238 -20.49 -28.83 -4.66
#